data_AF-A0A811GDU2-F1
#
_entry.id   AF-A0A811GDU2-F1
#
_cell.length_a   1.000
_cell.length_b   1.000
_cell.length_c   1.000
_cell.angle_alpha   90.00
_cell.angle_beta   90.00
_cell.angle_gamma   90.00
#
_symmetry.space_group_name_H-M   'P 1'
#
loop_
_entity.id
_entity.type
_entity.pdbx_description
1 polymer ?
#
loop_
_entity_poly.entity_id
_entity_poly.type
_entity_poly.pdbx_seq_one_letter_code
_entity_poly.pdbx_strand_id
1 'polypeptide(L)' 'MYKASCLCGGVQIRIKQEIQNIYVCYCKQCQKAQGSAFVAIAPIDLKNLQIYEGQM' A
#
# COMPACT_ATOMS: atom_id res chain seq x y z
N MET A 1 -0.55 4.71 -13.59
CA MET A 1 -1.58 5.17 -12.61
C MET A 1 -2.30 3.93 -12.09
N TYR A 2 -2.21 3.66 -10.78
CA TYR A 2 -2.62 2.36 -10.22
C TYR A 2 -3.89 2.49 -9.37
N LYS A 3 -4.69 1.41 -9.32
CA LYS A 3 -5.84 1.25 -8.43
C LYS A 3 -5.54 0.12 -7.46
N ALA A 4 -5.94 0.29 -6.20
CA ALA A 4 -5.84 -0.74 -5.18
C ALA A 4 -7.05 -0.69 -4.25
N SER A 5 -7.31 -1.80 -3.58
CA SER A 5 -8.38 -1.93 -2.58
C SER A 5 -7.96 -2.88 -1.46
N CYS A 6 -8.63 -2.80 -0.31
CA CYS A 6 -8.52 -3.85 0.69
C CYS A 6 -9.25 -5.12 0.22
N LEU A 7 -8.95 -6.27 0.84
CA LEU A 7 -9.51 -7.57 0.44
C LEU A 7 -11.05 -7.64 0.59
N CYS A 8 -11.63 -6.91 1.54
CA CYS A 8 -13.08 -6.85 1.70
C CYS A 8 -13.76 -5.80 0.79
N GLY A 9 -12.99 -4.99 0.06
CA GLY A 9 -13.52 -3.96 -0.84
C GLY A 9 -13.96 -2.64 -0.18
N GLY A 10 -14.01 -2.56 1.15
CA GLY A 10 -14.47 -1.36 1.88
C GLY A 10 -13.53 -0.16 1.84
N VAL A 11 -12.33 -0.31 1.28
CA VAL A 11 -11.36 0.78 1.04
C VAL A 11 -10.89 0.69 -0.40
N GLN A 12 -10.94 1.81 -1.11
CA GLN A 12 -10.49 1.92 -2.50
C GLN A 12 -9.61 3.16 -2.67
N ILE A 13 -8.45 2.99 -3.32
CA ILE A 13 -7.44 4.05 -3.50
C ILE A 13 -6.88 4.16 -4.93
N ARG A 14 -6.35 5.35 -5.26
CA ARG A 14 -5.56 5.67 -6.47
C ARG A 14 -4.15 6.03 -6.08
N ILE A 15 -3.22 5.60 -6.91
CA ILE A 15 -1.85 6.07 -6.86
C ILE A 15 -1.57 6.80 -8.18
N LYS A 16 -1.41 8.11 -8.08
CA LYS A 16 -1.17 9.06 -9.18
C LYS A 16 0.33 9.27 -9.48
N GLN A 17 1.12 8.23 -9.29
CA GLN A 17 2.52 8.20 -9.65
C GLN A 17 2.90 6.82 -10.17
N GLU A 18 4.07 6.71 -10.77
CA GLU A 18 4.69 5.42 -11.03
C GLU A 18 5.24 4.81 -9.75
N ILE A 19 5.19 3.48 -9.67
CA ILE A 19 5.81 2.72 -8.58
C ILE A 19 7.20 2.35 -9.07
N GLN A 20 8.22 3.05 -8.55
CA GLN A 20 9.60 2.90 -9.03
C GLN A 20 10.41 1.92 -8.18
N ASN A 21 10.33 2.07 -6.85
CA ASN A 21 11.14 1.29 -5.93
C ASN A 21 10.27 0.29 -5.17
N ILE A 22 10.50 -1.00 -5.42
CA ILE A 22 9.88 -2.10 -4.68
C ILE A 22 10.96 -2.73 -3.82
N TYR A 23 10.67 -2.89 -2.53
CA TYR A 23 11.55 -3.50 -1.56
C TYR A 23 10.89 -4.73 -0.96
N VAL A 24 11.69 -5.75 -0.64
CA VAL A 24 11.26 -6.83 0.23
C VAL A 24 11.70 -6.50 1.64
N CYS A 25 10.75 -6.12 2.49
CA CYS A 25 11.00 -5.70 3.86
C CYS A 25 10.82 -6.86 4.85
N TYR A 26 11.81 -7.01 5.74
CA TYR A 26 11.86 -8.05 6.79
C TYR A 26 11.77 -7.46 8.21
N CYS A 27 11.47 -6.17 8.36
CA CYS A 27 11.41 -5.56 9.69
C CYS A 27 10.23 -6.10 10.50
N LYS A 28 10.37 -6.12 11.83
CA LYS A 28 9.35 -6.67 12.72
C LYS A 28 8.00 -5.95 12.64
N GLN A 29 8.01 -4.65 12.37
CA GLN A 29 6.79 -3.86 12.21
C GLN A 29 5.99 -4.30 10.97
N CYS A 30 6.65 -4.45 9.82
CA CYS A 30 6.02 -4.92 8.60
C CYS A 30 5.52 -6.37 8.71
N GLN A 31 6.31 -7.25 9.34
CA GLN A 31 5.88 -8.64 9.60
C GLN A 31 4.60 -8.68 10.44
N LYS A 32 4.52 -7.88 11.51
CA LYS A 32 3.32 -7.79 12.35
C LYS A 32 2.13 -7.17 11.64
N ALA A 33 2.36 -6.12 10.86
CA ALA A 33 1.28 -5.41 10.14
C ALA A 33 0.60 -6.28 9.08
N GLN A 34 1.36 -7.17 8.41
CA GLN A 34 0.82 -8.04 7.36
C GLN A 34 0.70 -9.52 7.70
N GLY A 35 1.11 -9.94 8.89
CA GLY A 35 1.02 -11.35 9.31
C GLY A 35 1.84 -12.31 8.44
N SER A 36 2.93 -11.84 7.83
CA SER A 36 3.78 -12.63 6.91
C SER A 36 5.25 -12.51 7.29
N ALA A 37 6.08 -13.44 6.78
CA ALA A 37 7.53 -13.45 7.05
C ALA A 37 8.27 -12.24 6.43
N PHE A 38 7.72 -11.66 5.38
CA PHE A 38 8.22 -10.47 4.68
C PHE A 38 7.10 -9.84 3.87
N VAL A 39 7.28 -8.58 3.48
CA VAL A 39 6.33 -7.86 2.62
C VAL A 39 7.04 -7.22 1.43
N ALA A 40 6.43 -7.30 0.25
CA ALA A 40 6.79 -6.43 -0.87
C ALA A 40 6.14 -5.07 -0.66
N ILE A 41 6.95 -4.02 -0.47
CA ILE A 41 6.49 -2.67 -0.17
C ILE A 41 7.08 -1.68 -1.16
N ALA A 42 6.28 -0.70 -1.56
CA ALA A 42 6.74 0.42 -2.37
C ALA A 42 6.32 1.74 -1.72
N PRO A 43 7.28 2.63 -1.36
CA PRO A 43 6.94 3.94 -0.84
C PRO A 43 6.35 4.81 -1.96
N ILE A 44 5.34 5.59 -1.60
CA ILE A 44 4.73 6.60 -2.46
C ILE A 44 4.67 7.93 -1.73
N ASP A 45 4.62 9.04 -2.48
CA ASP A 45 4.31 10.34 -1.89
C ASP A 45 2.81 10.40 -1.56
N LEU A 46 2.47 10.80 -0.33
CA LEU A 46 1.09 10.94 0.13
C LEU A 46 0.28 11.89 -0.75
N LYS A 47 0.90 12.92 -1.33
CA LYS A 47 0.19 13.85 -2.25
C LYS A 47 -0.31 13.15 -3.53
N ASN A 48 0.27 12.01 -3.87
CA ASN A 48 -0.10 11.19 -5.01
C ASN A 48 -1.09 10.07 -4.64
N LEU A 49 -1.50 9.96 -3.37
CA LEU A 49 -2.52 9.04 -2.89
C LEU A 49 -3.90 9.71 -2.92
N GLN A 50 -4.89 9.02 -3.46
CA GLN A 50 -6.30 9.43 -3.36
C GLN A 50 -7.14 8.29 -2.82
N ILE A 51 -7.99 8.56 -1.84
CA ILE A 51 -8.97 7.61 -1.31
C ILE A 51 -10.33 7.99 -1.86
N TYR A 52 -11.06 7.03 -2.44
CA TYR A 52 -12.40 7.28 -2.97
C TYR A 52 -13.50 6.60 -2.16
N GLU A 53 -13.17 5.56 -1.41
CA GLU A 53 -14.10 4.84 -0.54
C GLU A 53 -13.35 4.33 0.70
N GLY A 54 -14.02 4.38 1.85
CA GLY A 54 -13.42 4.08 3.16
C GLY A 54 -12.66 5.26 3.79
N GLN A 55 -12.35 5.14 5.08
CA GLN A 55 -11.49 6.08 5.82
C GLN A 55 -10.21 5.37 6.27
N MET A 56 -9.13 6.15 6.36
CA MET A 56 -7.80 5.68 6.76
C MET A 56 -7.69 5.55 8.28
#